data_AF-A0A3N1SM97-F1
#
_entry.id   AF-A0A3N1SM97-F1
#
_cell.length_a   1.000
_cell.length_b   1.000
_cell.length_c   1.000
_cell.angle_alpha   90.00
_cell.angle_beta   90.00
_cell.angle_gamma   90.00
#
_symmetry.space_group_name_H-M   'P 1'
#
loop_
_entity.id
_entity.type
_entity.pdbx_description
1 polymer ?
#
loop_
_entity_poly.entity_id
_entity_poly.type
_entity_poly.pdbx_seq_one_letter_code
_entity_poly.pdbx_strand_id
1 'polypeptide(L)' 'MMGGRSENPELWAFLESLHCGEILSGTVTAIERFGVFVALDDGPDHPVFPGVGFITIPELSWRRIEAAF' A
#
# COMPACT_ATOMS: atom_id res chain seq x y z
N MET A 1 -18.51 3.10 6.71
CA MET A 1 -18.12 4.52 6.54
C MET A 1 -16.60 4.52 6.57
N MET A 2 -15.94 4.74 5.44
CA MET A 2 -14.47 4.87 5.40
C MET A 2 -14.12 6.29 5.83
N GLY A 3 -13.20 6.43 6.78
CA GLY A 3 -12.84 7.73 7.36
C GLY A 3 -12.43 8.74 6.28
N GLY A 4 -13.09 9.89 6.24
CA GLY A 4 -12.80 10.97 5.31
C GLY A 4 -11.48 11.69 5.61
N ARG A 5 -11.13 12.69 4.78
CA ARG A 5 -9.89 13.47 4.91
C ARG A 5 -9.68 14.11 6.27
N SER A 6 -10.77 14.47 6.94
CA SER A 6 -10.77 15.02 8.29
C SER A 6 -10.49 14.00 9.40
N GLU A 7 -10.72 12.71 9.16
CA GLU A 7 -10.62 11.66 10.18
C GLU A 7 -9.20 11.08 10.30
N ASN A 8 -8.36 11.25 9.28
CA ASN A 8 -6.95 10.86 9.35
C ASN A 8 -6.03 11.88 8.65
N PRO A 9 -5.84 13.07 9.25
CA PRO A 9 -5.10 14.17 8.61
C PRO A 9 -3.63 13.84 8.33
N GLU A 10 -2.99 13.02 9.17
CA GLU A 10 -1.58 12.62 8.99
C GLU A 10 -1.39 11.73 7.77
N LEU A 11 -2.30 10.75 7.57
CA LEU A 11 -2.29 9.91 6.36
C LEU A 11 -2.44 10.74 5.10
N TRP A 12 -3.37 11.70 5.09
CA TRP A 12 -3.59 12.54 3.91
C TRP A 12 -2.42 13.50 3.65
N ALA A 13 -1.84 14.10 4.69
CA ALA A 13 -0.64 14.91 4.55
C ALA A 13 0.53 14.10 3.97
N PHE A 14 0.73 12.86 4.44
CA PHE A 14 1.73 11.96 3.88
C PHE A 14 1.45 11.67 2.40
N LEU A 15 0.23 11.23 2.05
CA LEU A 15 -0.15 10.92 0.67
C LEU A 15 -0.02 12.12 -0.29
N GLU A 16 -0.30 13.33 0.18
CA GLU A 16 -0.16 14.57 -0.59
C GLU A 16 1.30 14.99 -0.83
N SER A 17 2.23 14.51 0.00
CA SER A 17 3.65 14.78 -0.14
C SER A 17 4.35 13.90 -1.17
N LEU A 18 3.74 12.78 -1.55
CA LEU A 18 4.30 11.80 -2.48
C LEU A 18 4.18 12.25 -3.94
N HIS A 19 5.16 11.88 -4.75
CA HIS A 19 5.17 12.17 -6.18
C HIS A 19 5.11 10.89 -7.03
N CYS A 20 4.40 10.93 -8.15
CA CYS A 20 4.37 9.80 -9.08
C CYS A 20 5.78 9.46 -9.59
N GLY A 21 6.13 8.17 -9.54
CA GLY A 21 7.45 7.66 -9.94
C GLY A 21 8.49 7.64 -8.81
N GLU A 22 8.13 8.13 -7.62
CA GLU A 22 8.94 7.99 -6.42
C GLU A 22 9.08 6.52 -6.01
N ILE A 23 10.26 6.14 -5.52
CA ILE A 23 10.54 4.78 -5.04
C ILE A 23 10.50 4.83 -3.52
N LEU A 24 9.54 4.14 -2.94
CA LEU A 24 9.34 4.06 -1.49
C LEU A 24 9.76 2.68 -0.97
N SER A 25 10.31 2.65 0.24
CA SER A 25 10.59 1.42 0.97
C SER A 25 9.43 1.07 1.89
N GLY A 26 9.28 -0.22 2.19
CA GLY A 26 8.20 -0.70 3.04
C GLY A 26 8.25 -2.19 3.30
N THR A 27 7.44 -2.60 4.28
CA THR A 27 7.32 -3.99 4.72
C THR A 27 5.98 -4.58 4.27
N VAL A 28 5.99 -5.76 3.67
CA VAL A 28 4.76 -6.49 3.32
C VAL A 28 4.03 -6.90 4.59
N THR A 29 2.77 -6.50 4.72
CA THR A 29 1.95 -6.77 5.91
C THR A 29 0.87 -7.82 5.67
N ALA A 30 0.37 -7.94 4.45
CA ALA A 30 -0.59 -8.98 4.08
C ALA A 30 -0.47 -9.36 2.59
N ILE A 31 -0.63 -10.65 2.30
CA ILE A 31 -0.71 -11.19 0.93
C ILE A 31 -2.11 -11.76 0.75
N GLU A 32 -2.87 -11.16 -0.16
CA GLU A 32 -4.23 -11.53 -0.48
C GLU A 32 -4.33 -12.07 -1.90
N ARG A 33 -5.40 -12.82 -2.18
CA ARG A 33 -5.66 -13.35 -3.54
C ARG A 33 -5.79 -12.26 -4.62
N PHE A 34 -6.01 -11.02 -4.22
CA PHE A 34 -6.21 -9.88 -5.11
C PHE A 34 -5.05 -8.87 -5.08
N GLY A 35 -4.04 -9.05 -4.22
CA GLY A 35 -2.90 -8.14 -4.15
C GLY A 35 -2.14 -8.22 -2.83
N VAL A 36 -1.17 -7.34 -2.67
CA VAL A 36 -0.27 -7.30 -1.51
C VAL A 36 -0.36 -5.93 -0.85
N PHE A 37 -0.55 -5.91 0.46
CA PHE A 37 -0.50 -4.70 1.27
C PHE A 37 0.93 -4.48 1.82
N VAL A 38 1.34 -3.22 1.83
CA VAL A 38 2.67 -2.79 2.27
C VAL A 38 2.52 -1.62 3.24
N ALA A 39 3.12 -1.74 4.42
CA ALA A 39 3.36 -0.61 5.31
C ALA A 39 4.59 0.15 4.80
N LEU A 40 4.44 1.44 4.50
CA LEU A 40 5.53 2.26 3.98
C LEU A 40 6.37 2.77 5.16
N ASP A 41 7.69 2.69 5.07
CA ASP A 41 8.58 2.91 6.23
C ASP A 41 8.47 4.33 6.81
N ASP A 42 8.28 5.34 5.95
CA ASP A 42 8.10 6.75 6.34
C ASP A 42 6.62 7.18 6.40
N GLY A 43 5.69 6.24 6.19
CA GLY A 43 4.26 6.50 6.14
C GLY A 43 3.54 6.16 7.45
N PRO A 44 2.41 6.80 7.77
CA PRO A 44 1.60 6.42 8.92
C PRO A 44 0.85 5.11 8.65
N ASP A 45 0.36 4.46 9.70
CA ASP A 45 -0.49 3.28 9.57
C ASP A 45 -1.83 3.63 8.90
N HIS A 46 -2.32 2.70 8.07
CA HIS A 46 -3.63 2.85 7.47
C HIS A 46 -4.73 2.47 8.49
N PRO A 47 -5.80 3.27 8.66
CA PRO A 47 -6.77 3.09 9.75
C PRO A 47 -7.68 1.85 9.59
N VAL A 48 -7.78 1.30 8.38
CA VAL A 48 -8.67 0.17 8.06
C VAL A 48 -7.93 -1.03 7.44
N PHE A 49 -7.15 -0.79 6.38
CA PHE A 49 -6.32 -1.81 5.74
C PHE A 49 -4.99 -2.07 6.46
N PRO A 50 -4.37 -3.24 6.23
CA PRO A 50 -3.08 -3.62 6.85
C PRO A 50 -1.87 -2.77 6.42
N GLY A 51 -2.01 -1.89 5.44
CA GLY A 51 -0.95 -1.03 4.93
C GLY A 51 -1.50 0.07 4.03
N VAL A 52 -0.74 1.16 3.89
CA VAL A 52 -1.08 2.28 2.99
C VAL A 52 -0.78 1.93 1.54
N GLY A 53 0.32 1.22 1.29
CA GLY A 53 0.70 0.75 -0.03
C GLY A 53 -0.08 -0.49 -0.44
N PHE A 54 -0.43 -0.57 -1.73
CA PHE A 54 -1.10 -1.71 -2.30
C PHE A 54 -0.56 -1.99 -3.71
N ILE A 55 -0.22 -3.25 -3.97
CA ILE A 55 0.28 -3.71 -5.27
C ILE A 55 -0.66 -4.80 -5.79
N THR A 56 -1.21 -4.60 -6.99
CA THR A 56 -2.06 -5.64 -7.62
C THR A 56 -1.22 -6.76 -8.19
N ILE A 57 -1.80 -7.95 -8.36
CA ILE A 57 -1.06 -9.14 -8.85
C ILE A 57 -0.28 -8.89 -10.16
N PRO A 58 -0.82 -8.21 -11.19
CA PRO A 58 -0.06 -7.91 -12.41
C PRO A 58 1.11 -6.95 -12.24
N GLU A 59 1.10 -6.15 -11.17
CA GLU A 59 2.13 -5.13 -10.88
C GLU A 59 3.26 -5.66 -9.99
N LEU A 60 3.10 -6.85 -9.39
CA LEU A 60 4.10 -7.44 -8.48
C LEU A 60 5.42 -7.77 -9.17
N SER A 61 5.38 -8.16 -10.45
CA SER A 61 6.59 -8.49 -11.19
C SER A 61 6.37 -8.45 -12.70
N TRP A 62 7.46 -8.24 -13.45
CA TRP A 62 7.48 -8.33 -14.91
C TRP A 62 7.27 -9.76 -15.42
N ARG A 63 7.38 -10.77 -14.55
CA ARG A 63 7.15 -12.17 -14.89
C ARG A 63 5.76 -12.58 -14.42
N ARG A 64 5.15 -13.49 -15.18
CA ARG A 64 3.97 -14.18 -14.68
C ARG A 64 4.37 -15.01 -13.46
N ILE A 65 3.64 -14.83 -12.37
CA ILE A 65 3.73 -15.68 -11.19
C ILE A 65 2.85 -16.90 -11.48
N GLU A 66 3.48 -18.07 -11.63
CA GLU A 66 2.77 -19.34 -11.73
C GLU A 66 2.29 -19.76 -10.33
N ALA A 67 1.15 -20.46 -10.26
CA ALA A 67 0.72 -21.03 -9.01
C ALA A 67 1.74 -22.09 -8.54
N ALA A 68 2.21 -21.98 -7.30
CA ALA A 68 2.93 -23.07 -6.67
C ALA A 68 1.92 -24.19 -6.38
N PHE A 69 2.15 -25.35 -6.99
CA PHE A 69 1.35 -26.55 -6.81
C PHE A 69 1.45 -27.11 -5.40
#